data_AF-A0AAE0JDG5-F1
#
_entry.id   AF-A0AAE0JDG5-F1
#
_cell.length_a   1.000
_cell.length_b   1.000
_cell.length_c   1.000
_cell.angle_alpha   90.00
_cell.angle_beta   90.00
_cell.angle_gamma   90.00
#
_symmetry.space_group_name_H-M   'P 1'
#
loop_
_entity.id
_entity.type
_entity.pdbx_description
1 polymer ?
#
loop_
_entity_poly.entity_id
_entity_poly.type
_entity_poly.pdbx_seq_one_letter_code
_entity_poly.pdbx_strand_id
1 'polypeptide(L)'
;MPWRAEFTTMVALWRPLLSYGVSVSSEVVVAVDGIRNDRIKMSRCRGDMLREPRLMLVFWDVKQGKSPRQLRSLLLDEEVGDASAATQAIRYQDIHDVSTFRYTADTQTVSFWLRKDVVDAMLDGLGEWTAYIWRTDSWENIGDGLPIATRLEMGESSASTARINQDGAGPFTWMARAGLTFL
;
A
#
# COMPACT_ATOMS: atom_id res chain seq x y z
N MET A 1 7.81 8.44 -6.74
CA MET A 1 6.89 7.52 -7.42
C MET A 1 6.03 6.85 -6.35
N PRO A 2 4.71 7.12 -6.35
CA PRO A 2 3.76 6.67 -5.31
C PRO A 2 3.74 5.15 -5.09
N TRP A 3 3.81 4.37 -6.17
CA TRP A 3 3.79 2.90 -6.15
C TRP A 3 5.15 2.23 -5.92
N ARG A 4 6.23 2.98 -5.69
CA ARG A 4 7.59 2.40 -5.57
C ARG A 4 7.68 1.41 -4.42
N ALA A 5 7.06 1.72 -3.28
CA ALA A 5 7.06 0.87 -2.10
C ALA A 5 6.30 -0.45 -2.37
N GLU A 6 5.11 -0.37 -2.99
CA GLU A 6 4.34 -1.56 -3.40
C GLU A 6 5.12 -2.41 -4.39
N PHE A 7 5.63 -1.83 -5.47
CA PHE A 7 6.31 -2.58 -6.52
C PHE A 7 7.54 -3.33 -5.97
N THR A 8 8.38 -2.64 -5.19
CA THR A 8 9.56 -3.28 -4.57
C THR A 8 9.17 -4.35 -3.55
N THR A 9 8.04 -4.20 -2.85
CA THR A 9 7.47 -5.25 -1.99
C THR A 9 7.04 -6.47 -2.79
N MET A 10 6.31 -6.28 -3.89
CA MET A 10 5.84 -7.38 -4.74
C MET A 10 7.00 -8.14 -5.37
N VAL A 11 8.02 -7.43 -5.88
CA VAL A 11 9.22 -8.06 -6.43
C VAL A 11 9.95 -8.87 -5.35
N ALA A 12 10.09 -8.32 -4.14
CA ALA A 12 10.70 -9.05 -3.03
C ALA A 12 9.94 -10.33 -2.67
N LEU A 13 8.60 -10.27 -2.67
CA LEU A 13 7.74 -11.44 -2.43
C LEU A 13 7.87 -12.48 -3.53
N TRP A 14 7.81 -12.09 -4.81
CA TRP A 14 7.80 -13.03 -5.93
C TRP A 14 9.18 -13.60 -6.27
N ARG A 15 10.28 -12.92 -5.92
CA ARG A 15 11.64 -13.35 -6.25
C ARG A 15 11.94 -14.82 -5.94
N PRO A 16 11.55 -15.40 -4.78
CA PRO A 16 11.78 -16.82 -4.49
C PRO A 16 10.92 -17.79 -5.32
N LEU A 17 9.84 -17.30 -5.95
CA LEU A 17 8.92 -18.10 -6.77
C LEU A 17 9.26 -18.07 -8.27
N LEU A 18 10.10 -17.14 -8.70
CA LEU A 18 10.49 -17.05 -10.10
C LEU A 18 11.50 -18.16 -10.43
N SER A 19 11.34 -18.79 -11.59
CA SER A 19 12.28 -19.80 -12.11
C SER A 19 13.62 -19.21 -12.57
N TYR A 20 13.79 -17.89 -12.44
CA TYR A 20 14.99 -17.14 -12.80
C TYR A 20 15.33 -16.12 -11.70
N GLY A 21 16.62 -15.91 -11.48
CA GLY A 21 17.11 -14.98 -10.46
C GLY A 21 16.99 -13.53 -10.91
N VAL A 22 16.15 -12.76 -10.22
CA VAL A 22 16.14 -11.29 -10.34
C VAL A 22 17.30 -10.75 -9.51
N SER A 23 18.41 -10.42 -10.17
CA SER A 23 19.57 -9.77 -9.54
C SER A 23 19.30 -8.28 -9.39
N VAL A 24 18.86 -7.88 -8.20
CA VAL A 24 18.61 -6.48 -7.84
C VAL A 24 19.34 -6.20 -6.53
N SER A 25 19.95 -5.01 -6.43
CA SER A 25 20.62 -4.56 -5.21
C SER A 25 19.70 -4.69 -3.99
N SER A 26 20.25 -5.14 -2.87
CA SER A 26 19.53 -5.24 -1.59
C SER A 26 19.01 -3.89 -1.09
N GLU A 27 19.57 -2.78 -1.59
CA GLU A 27 19.10 -1.42 -1.32
C GLU A 27 17.76 -1.11 -2.02
N VAL A 28 17.47 -1.79 -3.13
CA VAL A 28 16.27 -1.53 -3.94
C VAL A 28 15.18 -2.54 -3.62
N VAL A 29 15.53 -3.82 -3.50
CA VAL A 29 14.60 -4.91 -3.17
C VAL A 29 15.08 -5.60 -1.90
N VAL A 30 14.32 -5.39 -0.82
CA VAL A 30 14.61 -6.00 0.48
C VAL A 30 14.43 -7.52 0.43
N ALA A 31 15.04 -8.21 1.39
CA ALA A 31 14.72 -9.61 1.61
C ALA A 31 13.29 -9.76 2.20
N VAL A 32 12.72 -10.96 2.06
CA VAL A 32 11.31 -11.24 2.41
C VAL A 32 11.03 -10.98 3.89
N ASP A 33 11.98 -11.23 4.78
CA ASP A 33 11.94 -10.88 6.20
C ASP A 33 11.75 -9.38 6.47
N GLY A 34 12.20 -8.53 5.54
CA GLY A 34 11.98 -7.10 5.51
C GLY A 34 10.56 -6.66 5.08
N ILE A 35 9.63 -7.59 4.86
CA ILE A 35 8.24 -7.31 4.51
C ILE A 35 7.34 -7.65 5.69
N ARG A 36 6.46 -6.70 6.04
CA ARG A 36 5.51 -6.82 7.15
C ARG A 36 4.08 -6.87 6.62
N ASN A 37 3.26 -7.71 7.22
CA ASN A 37 1.81 -7.72 7.01
C ASN A 37 1.16 -6.92 8.13
N ASP A 38 0.73 -5.70 7.87
CA ASP A 38 0.10 -4.87 8.88
C ASP A 38 -1.41 -4.77 8.66
N ARG A 39 -2.12 -4.41 9.73
CA ARG A 39 -3.56 -4.22 9.71
C ARG A 39 -3.94 -2.83 10.20
N ILE A 40 -4.91 -2.23 9.53
CA ILE A 40 -5.50 -0.96 9.92
C ILE A 40 -7.01 -1.16 10.10
N LYS A 41 -7.50 -0.83 11.28
CA LYS A 41 -8.95 -0.85 11.56
C LYS A 41 -9.59 0.44 11.06
N MET A 42 -10.36 0.32 9.97
CA MET A 42 -11.13 1.41 9.39
C MET A 42 -12.46 1.57 10.13
N SER A 43 -12.89 2.80 10.41
CA SER A 43 -14.10 3.06 11.19
C SER A 43 -15.29 3.48 10.34
N ARG A 44 -15.08 3.98 9.11
CA ARG A 44 -16.14 4.54 8.25
C ARG A 44 -15.82 4.44 6.76
N CYS A 45 -16.03 3.26 6.17
CA CYS A 45 -15.99 3.10 4.72
C CYS A 45 -17.41 2.96 4.15
N ARG A 46 -17.67 3.59 3.00
CA ARG A 46 -18.95 3.42 2.28
C ARG A 46 -19.07 2.00 1.73
N GLY A 47 -19.93 1.18 2.35
CA GLY A 47 -20.02 -0.26 2.13
C GLY A 47 -20.50 -0.70 0.73
N ASP A 48 -21.21 0.18 0.02
CA ASP A 48 -21.62 -0.01 -1.38
C ASP A 48 -20.42 0.03 -2.34
N MET A 49 -19.50 0.97 -2.11
CA MET A 49 -18.29 1.15 -2.94
C MET A 49 -17.20 0.11 -2.66
N LEU A 50 -17.29 -0.62 -1.54
CA LEU A 50 -16.33 -1.67 -1.17
C LEU A 50 -16.58 -3.02 -1.88
N ARG A 51 -17.71 -3.16 -2.60
CA ARG A 51 -18.04 -4.39 -3.33
C ARG A 51 -17.35 -4.49 -4.70
N GLU A 52 -16.79 -3.40 -5.19
CA GLU A 52 -16.07 -3.36 -6.45
C GLU A 52 -14.56 -3.54 -6.22
N PRO A 53 -13.85 -4.33 -7.04
CA PRO A 53 -12.43 -4.64 -6.84
C PRO A 53 -11.49 -3.47 -7.22
N ARG A 54 -12.00 -2.25 -7.40
CA ARG A 54 -11.28 -1.10 -7.96
C ARG A 54 -10.82 -0.15 -6.86
N LEU A 55 -10.08 -0.68 -5.90
CA LEU A 55 -9.67 0.05 -4.71
C LEU A 55 -8.14 0.17 -4.61
N MET A 56 -7.68 1.24 -3.99
CA MET A 56 -6.30 1.41 -3.56
C MET A 56 -6.28 2.01 -2.14
N LEU A 57 -5.32 1.55 -1.35
CA LEU A 57 -4.97 2.12 -0.07
C LEU A 57 -3.92 3.21 -0.30
N VAL A 58 -4.20 4.42 0.16
CA VAL A 58 -3.34 5.60 -0.03
C VAL A 58 -2.88 6.08 1.33
N PHE A 59 -1.57 6.11 1.54
CA PHE A 59 -0.94 6.73 2.69
C PHE A 59 -0.50 8.14 2.30
N TRP A 60 -0.85 9.12 3.13
CA TRP A 60 -0.59 10.53 2.87
C TRP A 60 0.02 11.21 4.09
N ASP A 61 1.11 11.97 3.89
CA ASP A 61 1.70 12.80 4.95
C ASP A 61 0.88 14.10 5.14
N VAL A 62 0.28 14.26 6.32
CA VAL A 62 -0.57 15.42 6.66
C VAL A 62 0.21 16.74 6.68
N LYS A 63 1.54 16.71 6.75
CA LYS A 63 2.37 17.93 6.58
C LYS A 63 2.09 18.68 5.29
N GLN A 64 1.73 17.97 4.23
CA GLN A 64 1.41 18.55 2.93
C GLN A 64 -0.01 19.14 2.89
N GLY A 65 -0.72 19.11 4.02
CA GLY A 65 -2.08 19.61 4.16
C GLY A 65 -3.14 18.53 3.96
N LYS A 66 -4.35 18.99 3.67
CA LYS A 66 -5.49 18.07 3.43
C LYS A 66 -5.26 17.30 2.13
N SER A 67 -5.58 16.01 2.18
CA SER A 67 -5.59 15.17 0.98
C SER A 67 -6.39 15.85 -0.15
N PRO A 68 -5.87 15.90 -1.39
CA PRO A 68 -6.51 16.57 -2.51
C PRO A 68 -7.87 15.94 -2.79
N ARG A 69 -8.82 16.70 -3.34
CA ARG A 69 -10.12 16.13 -3.78
C ARG A 69 -10.00 15.30 -5.06
N GLN A 70 -8.99 15.57 -5.87
CA GLN A 70 -8.72 14.88 -7.14
C GLN A 70 -7.31 14.33 -7.09
N LEU A 71 -7.20 13.06 -6.73
CA LEU A 71 -5.90 12.40 -6.58
C LEU A 71 -5.24 12.12 -7.95
N ARG A 72 -6.05 11.93 -9.00
CA ARG A 72 -5.57 11.63 -10.36
C ARG A 72 -4.54 12.64 -10.88
N SER A 73 -4.84 13.94 -10.80
CA SER A 73 -3.96 14.99 -11.36
C SER A 73 -2.61 15.07 -10.66
N LEU A 74 -2.55 14.66 -9.40
CA LEU A 74 -1.34 14.60 -8.60
C LEU A 74 -0.50 13.36 -8.93
N LEU A 75 -1.14 12.24 -9.25
CA LEU A 75 -0.48 10.97 -9.56
C LEU A 75 -0.03 10.82 -11.03
N LEU A 76 -0.63 11.59 -11.94
CA LEU A 76 -0.21 11.59 -13.35
C LEU A 76 1.20 12.16 -13.53
N ASP A 77 1.95 11.58 -14.48
CA ASP A 77 3.30 12.01 -14.84
C ASP A 77 3.33 13.45 -15.36
N GLU A 78 4.51 14.06 -15.34
CA GLU A 78 4.76 15.48 -15.60
C GLU A 78 4.29 15.97 -16.97
N GLU A 79 4.13 15.07 -17.95
CA GLU A 79 3.63 15.41 -19.28
C GLU A 79 2.10 15.60 -19.33
N VAL A 80 1.36 15.06 -18.37
CA VAL A 80 -0.13 15.05 -18.37
C VAL A 80 -0.73 15.61 -17.07
N GLY A 81 0.00 15.51 -15.96
CA GLY A 81 -0.39 15.97 -14.63
C GLY A 81 0.25 17.31 -14.24
N ASP A 82 0.15 17.64 -12.95
CA ASP A 82 0.84 18.83 -12.43
C ASP A 82 2.35 18.56 -12.27
N ALA A 83 3.15 19.31 -13.04
CA ALA A 83 4.60 19.25 -13.06
C ALA A 83 5.27 20.24 -12.07
N SER A 84 4.50 20.89 -11.20
CA SER A 84 5.07 21.77 -10.18
C SER A 84 6.01 21.00 -9.24
N ALA A 85 7.08 21.66 -8.80
CA ALA A 85 8.06 21.07 -7.88
C ALA A 85 7.43 20.57 -6.56
N ALA A 86 6.35 21.23 -6.11
CA ALA A 86 5.57 20.80 -4.95
C ALA A 86 4.87 19.45 -5.21
N THR A 87 4.22 19.29 -6.36
CA THR A 87 3.53 18.05 -6.71
C THR A 87 4.51 16.90 -6.97
N GLN A 88 5.67 17.19 -7.55
CA GLN A 88 6.78 16.23 -7.61
C GLN A 88 7.21 15.78 -6.21
N ALA A 89 7.50 16.71 -5.29
CA ALA A 89 7.91 16.37 -3.93
C ALA A 89 6.90 15.43 -3.25
N ILE A 90 5.61 15.75 -3.37
CA ILE A 90 4.53 14.90 -2.84
C ILE A 90 4.59 13.50 -3.45
N ARG A 91 4.65 13.36 -4.78
CA ARG A 91 4.73 12.05 -5.48
C ARG A 91 5.93 11.20 -5.07
N TYR A 92 7.03 11.80 -4.61
CA TYR A 92 8.25 11.08 -4.28
C TYR A 92 8.39 10.74 -2.80
N GLN A 93 7.83 11.56 -1.91
CA GLN A 93 8.16 11.50 -0.48
C GLN A 93 6.93 11.40 0.43
N ASP A 94 5.78 11.95 0.01
CA ASP A 94 4.66 12.20 0.92
C ASP A 94 3.40 11.39 0.59
N ILE A 95 3.51 10.46 -0.37
CA ILE A 95 2.43 9.55 -0.75
C ILE A 95 2.95 8.14 -1.03
N HIS A 96 2.24 7.14 -0.50
CA HIS A 96 2.43 5.74 -0.85
C HIS A 96 1.10 5.11 -1.24
N ASP A 97 1.05 4.54 -2.44
CA ASP A 97 -0.12 3.83 -2.94
C ASP A 97 0.10 2.33 -2.86
N VAL A 98 -0.93 1.61 -2.42
CA VAL A 98 -0.94 0.15 -2.30
C VAL A 98 -2.25 -0.38 -2.88
N SER A 99 -2.17 -1.01 -4.05
CA SER A 99 -3.29 -1.71 -4.69
C SER A 99 -3.51 -3.12 -4.13
N THR A 100 -2.44 -3.78 -3.69
CA THR A 100 -2.51 -5.13 -3.12
C THR A 100 -2.81 -5.11 -1.62
N PHE A 101 -4.09 -4.94 -1.27
CA PHE A 101 -4.57 -5.06 0.11
C PHE A 101 -5.84 -5.90 0.20
N ARG A 102 -6.15 -6.38 1.40
CA ARG A 102 -7.39 -7.08 1.71
C ARG A 102 -8.24 -6.21 2.61
N TYR A 103 -9.46 -5.92 2.16
CA TYR A 103 -10.49 -5.36 3.03
C TYR A 103 -11.39 -6.48 3.58
N THR A 104 -11.58 -6.50 4.90
CA THR A 104 -12.52 -7.40 5.57
C THR A 104 -13.69 -6.56 6.10
N ALA A 105 -14.85 -6.66 5.45
CA ALA A 105 -16.01 -5.82 5.76
C ALA A 105 -16.54 -6.05 7.18
N ASP A 106 -16.57 -7.30 7.65
CA ASP A 106 -17.10 -7.67 8.97
C ASP A 106 -16.37 -6.96 10.12
N THR A 107 -15.04 -6.83 10.01
CA THR A 107 -14.20 -6.18 11.03
C THR A 107 -13.78 -4.76 10.62
N GLN A 108 -14.17 -4.34 9.42
CA GLN A 108 -13.72 -3.12 8.76
C GLN A 108 -12.19 -2.99 8.74
N THR A 109 -11.48 -4.09 8.55
CA THR A 109 -10.02 -4.13 8.64
C THR A 109 -9.39 -4.17 7.25
N VAL A 110 -8.44 -3.28 7.00
CA VAL A 110 -7.50 -3.37 5.88
C VAL A 110 -6.28 -4.14 6.33
N SER A 111 -5.91 -5.19 5.62
CA SER A 111 -4.62 -5.89 5.76
C SER A 111 -3.79 -5.67 4.51
N PHE A 112 -2.52 -5.31 4.66
CA PHE A 112 -1.64 -5.02 3.53
C PHE A 112 -0.23 -5.50 3.81
N TRP A 113 0.51 -5.78 2.74
CA TRP A 113 1.92 -6.11 2.81
C TRP A 113 2.72 -4.94 2.28
N LEU A 114 3.68 -4.47 3.08
CA LEU A 114 4.61 -3.44 2.65
C LEU A 114 5.97 -3.68 3.30
N ARG A 115 7.02 -3.12 2.72
CA ARG A 115 8.34 -3.12 3.33
C ARG A 115 8.31 -2.48 4.72
N LYS A 116 8.96 -3.15 5.67
CA LYS A 116 9.03 -2.74 7.07
C LYS A 116 9.65 -1.35 7.22
N ASP A 117 10.73 -1.06 6.50
CA ASP A 117 11.41 0.24 6.57
C ASP A 117 10.53 1.40 6.10
N VAL A 118 9.66 1.18 5.11
CA VAL A 118 8.69 2.18 4.66
C VAL A 118 7.63 2.43 5.75
N VAL A 119 7.07 1.38 6.34
CA VAL A 119 6.07 1.56 7.39
C VAL A 119 6.68 2.15 8.66
N ASP A 120 7.87 1.71 9.05
CA ASP A 120 8.60 2.27 10.19
C ASP A 120 8.91 3.76 9.94
N ALA A 121 9.33 4.15 8.73
CA ALA A 121 9.52 5.57 8.38
C ALA A 121 8.22 6.39 8.46
N MET A 122 7.07 5.82 8.09
CA MET A 122 5.77 6.48 8.27
C MET A 122 5.38 6.62 9.76
N LEU A 123 5.85 5.71 10.63
CA LEU A 123 5.58 5.71 12.07
C LEU A 123 6.58 6.55 12.88
N ASP A 124 7.83 6.66 12.43
CA ASP A 124 8.95 7.30 13.13
C ASP A 124 8.87 8.84 13.14
N GLY A 125 7.67 9.38 12.91
CA GLY A 125 7.22 10.56 13.64
C GLY A 125 7.92 11.87 13.32
N LEU A 126 8.33 12.07 12.06
CA LEU A 126 8.52 13.44 11.57
C LEU A 126 7.19 14.07 11.15
N GLY A 127 6.16 13.32 10.74
CA GLY A 127 4.85 13.81 10.27
C GLY A 127 3.70 12.84 10.55
N GLU A 128 2.47 13.34 10.62
CA GLU A 128 1.27 12.53 10.86
C GLU A 128 0.82 11.88 9.54
N TRP A 129 1.07 10.58 9.36
CA TRP A 129 0.59 9.86 8.19
C TRP A 129 -0.85 9.39 8.37
N THR A 130 -1.66 9.58 7.32
CA THR A 130 -3.07 9.17 7.29
C THR A 130 -3.31 8.17 6.16
N ALA A 131 -3.97 7.07 6.47
CA ALA A 131 -4.40 6.06 5.51
C ALA A 131 -5.83 6.36 5.02
N TYR A 132 -6.04 6.24 3.71
CA TYR A 132 -7.31 6.43 3.03
C TYR A 132 -7.59 5.26 2.08
N ILE A 133 -8.86 4.98 1.82
CA ILE A 133 -9.26 4.06 0.74
C ILE A 133 -9.83 4.89 -0.40
N TRP A 134 -9.27 4.71 -1.59
CA TRP A 134 -9.65 5.41 -2.80
C TRP A 134 -10.11 4.42 -3.88
N ARG A 135 -10.97 4.90 -4.78
CA ARG A 135 -11.29 4.20 -6.02
C ARG A 135 -10.22 4.45 -7.07
N THR A 136 -9.82 3.42 -7.80
CA THR A 136 -8.86 3.54 -8.90
C THR A 136 -9.49 4.03 -10.20
N ASP A 137 -10.81 3.89 -10.37
CA ASP A 137 -11.51 4.30 -11.58
C ASP A 137 -12.09 5.72 -11.51
N SER A 138 -12.78 6.06 -10.41
CA SER A 138 -13.32 7.40 -10.20
C SER A 138 -12.34 8.36 -9.53
N TRP A 139 -11.27 7.84 -8.92
CA TRP A 139 -10.32 8.63 -8.12
C TRP A 139 -11.02 9.37 -6.98
N GLU A 140 -12.01 8.74 -6.37
CA GLU A 140 -12.76 9.27 -5.24
C GLU A 140 -12.36 8.57 -3.94
N ASN A 141 -12.35 9.34 -2.87
CA ASN A 141 -12.16 8.82 -1.52
C ASN A 141 -13.47 8.20 -0.98
N ILE A 142 -13.36 7.00 -0.41
CA ILE A 142 -14.50 6.16 0.01
C ILE A 142 -14.78 6.26 1.52
N GLY A 143 -13.91 6.92 2.29
CA GLY A 143 -14.05 6.97 3.74
C GLY A 143 -13.34 8.14 4.39
N ASP A 144 -13.43 8.18 5.72
CA ASP A 144 -12.64 9.10 6.51
C ASP A 144 -11.20 8.57 6.59
N GLY A 145 -10.23 9.46 6.40
CA GLY A 145 -8.82 9.12 6.62
C GLY A 145 -8.56 8.78 8.08
N LEU A 146 -7.64 7.84 8.30
CA LEU A 146 -7.25 7.45 9.66
C LEU A 146 -5.75 7.60 9.91
N PRO A 147 -5.35 8.27 11.00
CA PRO A 147 -3.96 8.32 11.41
C PRO A 147 -3.41 6.90 11.63
N ILE A 148 -2.32 6.56 10.95
CA ILE A 148 -1.77 5.20 11.03
C ILE A 148 -1.24 4.89 12.43
N ALA A 149 -0.63 5.87 13.10
CA ALA A 149 0.03 5.68 14.39
C ALA A 149 -0.92 5.20 15.49
N THR A 150 -2.21 5.54 15.40
CA THR A 150 -3.21 5.20 16.42
C THR A 150 -3.97 3.90 16.10
N ARG A 151 -3.89 3.41 14.85
CA ARG A 151 -4.80 2.36 14.33
C ARG A 151 -4.08 1.21 13.63
N LEU A 152 -2.77 1.28 13.52
CA LEU A 152 -1.96 0.19 13.00
C LEU A 152 -1.81 -0.90 14.06
N GLU A 153 -2.38 -2.06 13.77
CA GLU A 153 -2.05 -3.30 14.44
C GLU A 153 -0.84 -3.89 13.71
N MET A 154 0.34 -3.79 14.32
CA MET A 154 1.56 -4.38 13.78
C MET A 154 1.37 -5.89 13.65
N GLY A 155 1.51 -6.41 12.44
CA GLY A 155 1.46 -7.84 12.22
C GLY A 155 2.85 -8.47 12.09
N GLU A 156 2.85 -9.79 11.88
CA GLU A 156 4.07 -10.59 11.88
C GLU A 156 4.90 -10.36 10.61
N SER A 157 6.23 -10.48 10.74
CA SER A 157 7.13 -10.52 9.58
C SER A 157 6.81 -11.74 8.72
N SER A 158 6.87 -11.58 7.40
CA SER A 158 6.50 -12.64 6.46
C SER A 158 7.42 -13.89 6.55
N ALA A 159 8.60 -13.76 7.16
CA ALA A 159 9.47 -14.90 7.51
C ALA A 159 8.84 -15.88 8.51
N SER A 160 8.00 -15.38 9.43
CA SER A 160 7.26 -16.22 10.39
C SER A 160 6.07 -16.90 9.72
N THR A 161 5.40 -16.23 8.77
CA THR A 161 4.26 -16.79 8.02
C THR A 161 4.68 -17.88 7.03
N ALA A 162 5.91 -17.84 6.51
CA ALA A 162 6.45 -18.88 5.64
C ALA A 162 6.59 -20.26 6.34
N ARG A 163 6.71 -20.30 7.68
CA ARG A 163 6.72 -21.55 8.45
C ARG A 163 5.32 -22.11 8.74
N ILE A 164 4.26 -21.32 8.57
CA ILE A 164 2.87 -21.71 8.91
C ILE A 164 2.09 -22.17 7.66
N ASN A 165 2.62 -21.96 6.45
CA ASN A 165 1.91 -22.27 5.20
C ASN A 165 2.03 -23.73 4.74
N GLN A 166 1.51 -24.66 5.54
CA GLN A 166 0.92 -25.90 5.00
C GLN A 166 -0.61 -25.79 4.81
N ASP A 167 -1.26 -24.74 5.34
CA ASP A 167 -2.74 -24.61 5.33
C ASP A 167 -3.30 -23.51 4.41
N GLY A 168 -2.60 -23.15 3.33
CA GLY A 168 -3.21 -22.45 2.18
C GLY A 168 -3.53 -20.95 2.35
N ALA A 169 -3.20 -20.30 3.46
CA ALA A 169 -3.49 -18.88 3.72
C ALA A 169 -2.28 -17.92 3.52
N GLY A 170 -1.33 -18.28 2.66
CA GLY A 170 -0.14 -17.47 2.42
C GLY A 170 -0.35 -16.25 1.50
N PRO A 171 0.57 -15.27 1.54
CA PRO A 171 0.53 -14.11 0.63
C PRO A 171 0.48 -14.54 -0.86
N PHE A 172 1.06 -15.70 -1.17
CA PHE A 172 1.15 -16.25 -2.51
C PHE A 172 -0.16 -16.83 -3.05
N THR A 173 -0.97 -17.49 -2.22
CA THR A 173 -2.26 -18.06 -2.64
C THR A 173 -3.27 -16.97 -3.03
N TRP A 174 -3.13 -15.77 -2.45
CA TRP A 174 -4.02 -14.64 -2.70
C TRP A 174 -3.54 -13.72 -3.82
N MET A 175 -2.24 -13.44 -3.92
CA MET A 175 -1.70 -12.65 -5.03
C MET A 175 -1.96 -13.31 -6.39
N ALA A 176 -1.94 -14.64 -6.46
CA ALA A 176 -2.32 -15.39 -7.66
C ALA A 176 -3.83 -15.25 -8.02
N ARG A 177 -4.70 -14.96 -7.05
CA ARG A 177 -6.14 -14.72 -7.25
C ARG A 177 -6.47 -13.25 -7.55
N ALA A 178 -5.60 -12.31 -7.21
CA ALA A 178 -5.83 -10.87 -7.36
C ALA A 178 -5.81 -10.37 -8.82
N GLY A 179 -5.57 -11.25 -9.81
CA GLY A 179 -5.84 -10.95 -11.22
C GLY A 179 -5.25 -9.62 -11.67
N LEU A 180 -3.93 -9.44 -11.51
CA LEU A 180 -3.21 -8.30 -12.08
C LEU A 180 -3.31 -8.33 -13.60
N THR A 181 -4.37 -7.72 -14.12
CA THR A 181 -4.46 -7.30 -15.52
C THR A 181 -3.94 -5.88 -15.55
N PHE A 182 -2.64 -5.73 -15.81
CA PHE A 182 -2.10 -4.45 -16.25
C PHE A 182 -2.52 -4.26 -17.71
N LEU A 183 -3.38 -3.29 -17.96
CA LEU A 183 -3.60 -2.68 -19.28
C LEU A 183 -3.53 -1.17 -19.11
#